data_AF-A0A1J5PHD1-F1
#
_entry.id   AF-A0A1J5PHD1-F1
#
_cell.length_a   1.000
_cell.length_b   1.000
_cell.length_c   1.000
_cell.angle_alpha   90.00
_cell.angle_beta   90.00
_cell.angle_gamma   90.00
#
_symmetry.space_group_name_H-M   'P 1'
#
loop_
_entity.id
_entity.type
_entity.pdbx_description
1 polymer ?
#
loop_
_entity_poly.entity_id
_entity_poly.type
_entity_poly.pdbx_seq_one_letter_code
_entity_poly.pdbx_strand_id
1 'polypeptide(L)'
;MIESMVTAIVHNLEEELAGKQPSHRGTWQAICLADFGHTGAAFVAIPQIPPRNVNWFGEGKWVHLAKIAFEKYFIRKMKKGNSEPIYEKYVMKLIGLERLLHPERKN
;
A
#
# COMPACT_ATOMS: atom_id res chain seq x y z
N MET A 1 -2.44 4.83 -0.47
CA MET A 1 -2.97 3.51 -0.87
C MET A 1 -4.26 3.26 -0.09
N ILE A 2 -5.27 2.61 -0.67
CA ILE A 2 -6.58 2.42 -0.02
C ILE A 2 -6.44 1.57 1.25
N GLU A 3 -5.56 0.57 1.22
CA GLU A 3 -5.24 -0.29 2.36
C GLU A 3 -4.77 0.53 3.57
N SER A 4 -3.91 1.53 3.36
CA SER A 4 -3.49 2.46 4.42
C SER A 4 -4.65 3.26 5.01
N MET A 5 -5.64 3.65 4.19
CA MET A 5 -6.82 4.39 4.66
C MET A 5 -7.70 3.49 5.53
N VAL A 6 -7.96 2.27 5.08
CA VAL A 6 -8.77 1.30 5.83
C VAL A 6 -8.09 0.95 7.16
N THR A 7 -6.77 0.71 7.16
CA THR A 7 -6.01 0.48 8.41
C THR A 7 -6.13 1.66 9.36
N ALA A 8 -5.98 2.90 8.88
CA ALA A 8 -6.12 4.09 9.72
C ALA A 8 -7.54 4.22 10.32
N ILE A 9 -8.57 3.96 9.52
CA ILE A 9 -9.97 3.99 9.97
C ILE A 9 -10.20 2.94 11.05
N VAL A 10 -9.74 1.69 10.86
CA VAL A 10 -9.92 0.61 11.85
C VAL A 10 -9.29 0.96 13.19
N HIS A 11 -8.05 1.47 13.19
CA HIS A 11 -7.38 1.87 14.44
C HIS A 11 -8.03 3.09 15.10
N ASN A 12 -8.47 4.07 14.30
CA ASN A 12 -9.17 5.25 14.83
C ASN A 12 -10.53 4.89 15.43
N LEU A 13 -11.25 3.94 14.84
CA LEU A 13 -12.50 3.44 15.42
C LEU A 13 -12.25 2.70 16.74
N GLU A 14 -11.16 1.93 16.85
CA GLU A 14 -10.76 1.31 18.11
C GLU A 14 -10.45 2.36 19.19
N GLU A 15 -9.76 3.45 18.83
CA GLU A 15 -9.52 4.58 19.74
C GLU A 15 -10.80 5.26 20.18
N GLU A 16 -11.71 5.54 19.24
CA GLU A 16 -12.99 6.19 19.51
C GLU A 16 -13.88 5.33 20.41
N LEU A 17 -13.96 4.02 20.16
CA LEU A 17 -14.66 3.06 21.01
C LEU A 17 -14.04 2.97 22.42
N ALA A 18 -12.75 3.26 22.56
CA ALA A 18 -12.05 3.36 23.84
C ALA A 18 -12.12 4.76 24.49
N GLY A 19 -12.90 5.70 23.92
CA GLY A 19 -13.05 7.07 24.42
C GLY A 19 -11.85 7.98 24.17
N LYS A 20 -10.94 7.60 23.27
CA LYS A 20 -9.75 8.38 22.88
C LYS A 20 -10.04 9.17 21.60
N GLN A 21 -9.22 10.19 21.35
CA GLN A 21 -9.26 10.93 20.08
C GLN A 21 -8.54 10.15 18.97
N PRO A 22 -9.08 10.08 17.75
CA PRO A 22 -8.43 9.48 16.59
C PRO A 22 -7.03 10.07 16.33
N SER A 23 -6.01 9.21 16.28
CA SER A 23 -4.61 9.63 16.14
C SER A 23 -3.92 9.11 14.87
N HIS A 24 -4.50 8.11 14.20
CA HIS A 24 -3.87 7.41 13.09
C HIS A 24 -4.17 8.06 11.74
N ARG A 25 -3.13 8.20 10.89
CA ARG A 25 -3.25 8.72 9.52
C ARG A 25 -2.62 7.77 8.53
N GLY A 26 -3.33 7.44 7.45
CA GLY A 26 -2.80 6.58 6.38
C GLY A 26 -1.77 7.30 5.50
N THR A 27 -0.81 6.55 4.96
CA THR A 27 0.15 7.05 3.97
C THR A 27 -0.44 7.12 2.56
N TRP A 28 -0.20 8.24 1.89
CA TRP A 28 -0.72 8.53 0.56
C TRP A 28 0.30 8.19 -0.51
N GLN A 29 0.37 6.92 -0.88
CA GLN A 29 1.22 6.39 -1.96
C GLN A 29 0.39 5.70 -3.04
N ALA A 30 0.89 5.72 -4.27
CA ALA A 30 0.28 5.07 -5.42
C ALA A 30 1.28 4.12 -6.09
N ILE A 31 0.83 2.89 -6.32
CA ILE A 31 1.53 1.87 -7.12
C ILE A 31 0.54 1.43 -8.19
N CYS A 32 0.89 1.62 -9.46
CA CYS A 32 0.08 1.21 -10.59
C CYS A 32 0.85 0.19 -11.43
N LEU A 33 0.20 -0.92 -11.77
CA LEU A 33 0.68 -1.90 -12.73
C LEU A 33 -0.30 -1.91 -13.91
N ALA A 34 0.15 -1.45 -15.07
CA ALA A 34 -0.55 -1.49 -16.34
C ALA A 34 -0.03 -2.68 -17.16
N ASP A 35 -0.93 -3.57 -17.56
CA ASP A 35 -0.62 -4.80 -18.28
C ASP A 35 -1.09 -4.69 -19.73
N PHE A 36 -0.20 -5.00 -20.68
CA PHE A 36 -0.43 -4.94 -22.12
C PHE A 36 -0.42 -6.35 -22.76
N GLY A 37 -0.59 -7.40 -21.96
CA GLY A 37 -0.73 -8.79 -22.40
C GLY A 37 0.57 -9.59 -22.42
N HIS A 38 1.66 -9.03 -22.98
CA HIS A 38 2.99 -9.67 -22.99
C HIS A 38 4.09 -8.83 -22.32
N THR A 39 3.79 -7.58 -22.03
CA THR A 39 4.64 -6.60 -21.35
C THR A 39 3.75 -5.71 -20.49
N GLY A 40 4.32 -4.78 -19.74
CA GLY A 40 3.55 -3.79 -19.00
C GLY A 40 4.41 -2.65 -18.49
N ALA A 41 3.75 -1.68 -17.87
CA ALA A 41 4.37 -0.54 -17.22
C ALA A 41 3.99 -0.47 -15.74
N ALA A 42 4.96 -0.22 -14.88
CA ALA A 42 4.81 -0.03 -13.44
C ALA A 42 5.14 1.42 -13.09
N PHE A 43 4.32 2.03 -12.26
CA PHE A 43 4.51 3.39 -11.76
C PHE A 43 4.40 3.41 -10.24
N VAL A 44 5.36 4.05 -9.59
CA VAL A 44 5.40 4.24 -8.14
C VAL A 44 5.52 5.73 -7.83
N ALA A 45 4.51 6.27 -7.13
CA ALA A 45 4.46 7.67 -6.69
C ALA A 45 4.27 7.75 -5.16
N ILE A 46 5.22 8.40 -4.51
CA ILE A 46 5.23 8.60 -3.06
C ILE A 46 5.68 10.05 -2.77
N PRO A 47 4.84 10.90 -2.19
CA PRO A 47 3.39 10.79 -2.07
C PRO A 47 2.66 10.75 -3.43
N GLN A 48 1.37 10.39 -3.41
CA GLN A 48 0.50 10.38 -4.59
C GLN A 48 0.36 11.79 -5.20
N ILE A 49 0.14 12.80 -4.36
CA ILE A 49 -0.02 14.21 -4.74
C ILE A 49 1.37 14.89 -4.74
N PRO A 50 1.76 15.64 -5.80
CA PRO A 50 3.02 16.38 -5.84
C PRO A 50 3.14 17.44 -4.72
N PRO A 51 4.37 17.80 -4.30
CA PRO A 51 5.68 17.31 -4.74
C PRO A 51 5.97 15.87 -4.25
N ARG A 52 6.61 15.06 -5.10
CA ARG A 52 6.86 13.62 -4.83
C ARG A 52 8.30 13.37 -4.40
N ASN A 53 8.48 12.55 -3.35
CA ASN A 53 9.78 12.05 -2.91
C ASN A 53 10.27 10.91 -3.81
N VAL A 54 9.35 10.07 -4.28
CA VAL A 54 9.62 8.98 -5.23
C VAL A 54 8.66 9.12 -6.41
N ASN A 55 9.24 9.20 -7.61
CA ASN A 55 8.52 9.19 -8.87
C ASN A 55 9.25 8.23 -9.81
N TRP A 56 8.94 6.95 -9.70
CA TRP A 56 9.62 5.89 -10.44
C TRP A 56 8.69 5.27 -11.48
N PHE A 57 9.27 4.97 -12.65
CA PHE A 57 8.60 4.31 -13.74
C PHE A 57 9.50 3.17 -14.24
N GLY A 58 8.90 2.02 -14.52
CA GLY A 58 9.60 0.88 -15.11
C GLY A 58 8.71 0.14 -16.08
N GLU A 59 9.26 -0.30 -17.20
CA GLU A 59 8.55 -1.06 -18.22
C GLU A 59 9.20 -2.44 -18.38
N GLY A 60 8.40 -3.45 -18.73
CA GLY A 60 8.90 -4.72 -19.25
C GLY A 60 7.97 -5.90 -18.98
N LYS A 61 8.38 -7.06 -19.48
CA LYS A 61 7.65 -8.34 -19.34
C LYS A 61 7.43 -8.76 -17.89
N TRP A 62 8.31 -8.34 -16.99
CA TRP A 62 8.18 -8.61 -15.56
C TRP A 62 6.92 -7.95 -14.96
N VAL A 63 6.44 -6.84 -15.52
CA VAL A 63 5.23 -6.14 -15.05
C VAL A 63 3.98 -6.98 -15.28
N HIS A 64 3.88 -7.63 -16.45
CA HIS A 64 2.80 -8.56 -16.77
C HIS A 64 2.72 -9.70 -15.73
N LEU A 65 3.87 -10.32 -15.45
CA LEU A 65 3.96 -11.37 -14.43
C LEU A 65 3.62 -10.85 -13.02
N ALA A 66 4.08 -9.65 -12.68
CA ALA A 66 3.77 -9.01 -11.40
C ALA A 66 2.25 -8.74 -11.25
N LYS A 67 1.58 -8.31 -12.32
CA LYS A 67 0.13 -8.08 -12.31
C LYS A 67 -0.65 -9.37 -12.05
N ILE A 68 -0.34 -10.45 -12.77
CA ILE A 68 -0.97 -11.77 -12.56
C ILE A 68 -0.73 -12.28 -11.13
N ALA A 69 0.49 -12.14 -10.63
CA ALA A 69 0.84 -12.56 -9.28
C ALA A 69 0.03 -11.77 -8.24
N PHE A 70 -0.08 -10.45 -8.40
CA PHE A 70 -0.85 -9.58 -7.51
C PHE A 70 -2.33 -9.94 -7.52
N GLU A 71 -2.94 -10.20 -8.68
CA GLU A 71 -4.36 -10.57 -8.80
C GLU A 71 -4.65 -11.88 -8.03
N LYS A 72 -3.88 -12.93 -8.31
CA LYS A 72 -4.02 -14.23 -7.62
C LYS A 72 -3.82 -14.08 -6.12
N TYR A 73 -2.85 -13.25 -5.72
CA TYR A 73 -2.58 -12.96 -4.33
C TYR A 73 -3.77 -12.27 -3.65
N PHE A 74 -4.25 -11.18 -4.24
CA PHE A 74 -5.32 -10.36 -3.67
C PHE A 74 -6.63 -11.14 -3.55
N ILE A 75 -7.02 -11.90 -4.58
CA ILE A 75 -8.21 -12.76 -4.54
C ILE A 75 -8.08 -13.82 -3.44
N ARG A 76 -6.92 -14.48 -3.34
CA ARG A 76 -6.69 -15.48 -2.29
C ARG A 76 -6.76 -14.86 -0.89
N LYS A 77 -6.27 -13.63 -0.73
CA LYS A 77 -6.35 -12.87 0.51
C LYS A 77 -7.80 -12.63 0.90
N MET A 78 -8.62 -12.13 -0.02
CA MET A 78 -10.05 -11.90 0.21
C MET A 78 -10.79 -13.19 0.61
N LYS A 79 -10.49 -14.32 -0.06
CA LYS A 79 -11.08 -15.62 0.27
C LYS A 79 -10.64 -16.18 1.63
N LYS A 80 -9.41 -15.90 2.08
CA LYS A 80 -8.90 -16.36 3.39
C LYS A 80 -9.31 -15.46 4.56
N GLY A 81 -9.79 -14.24 4.31
CA GLY A 81 -10.22 -13.31 5.35
C GLY A 81 -9.10 -12.70 6.21
N ASN A 82 -7.84 -12.77 5.77
CA ASN A 82 -6.73 -12.13 6.47
C ASN A 82 -6.17 -10.96 5.64
N SER A 83 -6.38 -9.73 6.09
CA SER A 83 -5.96 -8.50 5.40
C SER A 83 -4.45 -8.20 5.50
N GLU A 84 -3.80 -8.65 6.56
CA GLU A 84 -2.37 -8.44 6.86
C GLU A 84 -1.68 -9.76 7.23
N PRO A 85 -1.29 -10.58 6.25
CA PRO A 85 -0.35 -11.64 6.56
C PRO A 85 0.98 -11.03 7.03
N ILE A 86 1.54 -11.62 8.08
CA ILE A 86 2.73 -11.12 8.79
C ILE A 86 3.89 -10.80 7.82
N TYR A 87 4.09 -11.61 6.78
CA TYR A 87 5.14 -11.38 5.79
C TYR A 87 4.98 -10.06 5.03
N GLU A 88 3.75 -9.61 4.76
CA GLU A 88 3.51 -8.36 4.02
C GLU A 88 3.93 -7.16 4.86
N LYS A 89 3.66 -7.20 6.17
CA LYS A 89 4.10 -6.17 7.10
C LYS A 89 5.64 -6.05 7.14
N TYR A 90 6.34 -7.18 7.14
CA TYR A 90 7.81 -7.20 7.10
C TYR A 90 8.36 -6.71 5.75
N VAL A 91 7.83 -7.20 4.63
CA VAL A 91 8.26 -6.79 3.29
C VAL A 91 8.03 -5.30 3.07
N MET A 92 6.84 -4.80 3.43
CA MET A 92 6.49 -3.37 3.32
C MET A 92 7.41 -2.48 4.17
N LYS A 93 7.76 -2.91 5.39
CA LYS A 93 8.71 -2.20 6.25
C LYS A 93 10.12 -2.16 5.67
N LEU A 94 10.57 -3.26 5.05
CA LEU A 94 11.89 -3.35 4.41
C LEU A 94 12.01 -2.44 3.17
N ILE A 95 10.92 -2.27 2.42
CA ILE A 95 10.89 -1.38 1.23
C ILE A 95 10.49 0.07 1.57
N GLY A 96 10.41 0.42 2.86
CA GLY A 96 10.12 1.79 3.32
C GLY A 96 8.67 2.27 3.11
N LEU A 97 7.75 1.36 2.77
CA LEU A 97 6.34 1.65 2.54
C LEU A 97 5.52 1.37 3.81
N GLU A 98 5.57 2.25 4.78
CA GLU A 98 4.72 2.13 5.97
C GLU A 98 3.26 2.47 5.63
N ARG A 99 2.29 1.78 6.23
CA ARG A 99 0.85 2.02 6.00
C ARG A 99 0.33 3.24 6.75
N LEU A 100 0.85 3.50 7.94
CA LEU A 100 0.45 4.62 8.78
C LEU A 100 1.60 5.62 8.88
N LEU A 101 1.26 6.90 8.90
CA LEU A 101 2.19 7.97 9.20
C LEU A 101 2.52 7.92 10.69
N HIS A 102 3.79 7.74 11.02
CA HIS A 102 4.24 8.00 12.39
C HIS A 102 4.36 9.51 12.62
N PRO A 103 3.84 10.04 13.76
CA PRO A 103 3.89 11.47 14.07
C PRO A 103 5.30 12.05 14.16
N GLU A 104 6.34 11.21 14.23
CA GLU A 104 7.74 11.63 14.29
C GLU A 104 8.46 11.72 12.94
N ARG A 105 7.83 11.31 11.83
CA ARG A 105 8.48 11.40 10.51
C ARG A 105 8.28 12.80 9.89
N LYS A 106 8.85 13.82 10.54
CA LYS A 106 9.24 15.06 9.86
C LYS A 106 10.45 14.73 8.98
N ASN A 107 10.22 14.55 7.69
CA ASN A 107 11.17 14.79 6.59
C ASN A 107 10.37 14.83 5.29
#